data_AF-A0A380X8Y7-F1
#
_entry.id   AF-A0A380X8Y7-F1
#
_cell.length_a   1.000
_cell.length_b   1.000
_cell.length_c   1.000
_cell.angle_alpha   90.00
_cell.angle_beta   90.00
_cell.angle_gamma   90.00
#
_symmetry.space_group_name_H-M   'P 1'
#
loop_
_entity.id
_entity.type
_entity.pdbx_description
1 polymer ?
#
loop_
_entity_poly.entity_id
_entity_poly.type
_entity_poly.pdbx_seq_one_letter_code
_entity_poly.pdbx_strand_id
1 'polypeptide(L)'
;MTVINDVKTALAGLKSAQASFETFALSTDNEQAKQLYQDAAKQTQSVLQSVEPRVQQIEQEEPQYAHDGNQASQGSTQVSQGQYGTEFASQNNAQQVRQKNQHAQS
;
A
#
# COMPACT_ATOMS: atom_id res chain seq x y z
N MET A 1 -5.51 7.63 -7.04
CA MET A 1 -4.43 7.85 -6.04
C MET A 1 -5.15 8.27 -4.78
N THR A 2 -5.15 7.42 -3.75
CA THR A 2 -5.76 7.77 -2.47
C THR A 2 -4.68 8.27 -1.52
N VAL A 3 -5.10 8.93 -0.45
CA VAL A 3 -4.21 9.50 0.56
C VAL A 3 -3.26 8.44 1.14
N ILE A 4 -3.71 7.20 1.31
CA ILE A 4 -2.86 6.11 1.80
C ILE A 4 -1.73 5.73 0.83
N ASN A 5 -1.94 5.79 -0.49
CA ASN A 5 -0.87 5.55 -1.45
C ASN A 5 0.20 6.65 -1.38
N ASP A 6 -0.21 7.89 -1.17
CA ASP A 6 0.71 9.02 -1.00
C ASP A 6 1.53 8.86 0.29
N VAL A 7 0.88 8.50 1.39
CA VAL A 7 1.54 8.28 2.69
C VAL A 7 2.51 7.08 2.63
N LYS A 8 2.11 5.97 2.02
CA LYS A 8 2.99 4.79 1.83
C LYS A 8 4.20 5.12 0.95
N THR A 9 4.00 5.90 -0.12
CA THR A 9 5.10 6.36 -0.99
C THR A 9 6.07 7.26 -0.22
N ALA A 10 5.56 8.19 0.59
CA ALA A 10 6.39 9.05 1.43
C ALA A 10 7.21 8.24 2.44
N LEU A 11 6.60 7.25 3.11
CA LEU A 11 7.31 6.35 4.03
C LEU A 11 8.41 5.53 3.31
N ALA A 12 8.16 5.05 2.10
CA ALA A 12 9.16 4.35 1.30
C ALA A 12 10.35 5.27 0.93
N GLY A 13 10.05 6.55 0.61
CA GLY A 13 11.07 7.57 0.38
C GLY A 13 11.92 7.83 1.63
N LEU A 14 11.28 7.96 2.80
CA LEU A 14 11.98 8.14 4.07
C LEU A 14 12.85 6.94 4.45
N LYS A 15 12.38 5.70 4.24
CA LYS A 15 13.18 4.48 4.46
C LYS A 15 14.40 4.44 3.54
N SER A 16 14.22 4.81 2.27
CA SER A 16 15.34 4.92 1.32
C SER A 16 16.36 5.98 1.73
N ALA A 17 15.89 7.14 2.22
CA ALA A 17 16.76 8.20 2.73
C ALA A 17 17.54 7.77 3.98
N GLN A 18 16.89 7.11 4.95
CA GLN A 18 17.56 6.56 6.13
C GLN A 18 18.70 5.60 5.74
N ALA A 19 18.42 4.63 4.86
CA ALA A 19 19.42 3.68 4.39
C ALA A 19 20.57 4.37 3.63
N SER A 20 20.26 5.44 2.89
CA SER A 20 21.28 6.25 2.21
C SER A 20 22.21 6.93 3.21
N PHE A 21 21.66 7.52 4.28
CA PHE A 21 22.49 8.13 5.34
C PHE A 21 23.35 7.09 6.06
N GLU A 22 22.83 5.90 6.36
CA GLU A 22 23.64 4.80 6.92
C GLU A 22 24.79 4.42 5.98
N THR A 23 24.52 4.33 4.68
CA THR A 23 25.53 4.02 3.66
C THR A 23 26.60 5.12 3.58
N PHE A 24 26.20 6.40 3.65
CA PHE A 24 27.14 7.53 3.65
C PHE A 24 28.00 7.56 4.92
N ALA A 25 27.42 7.25 6.08
CA ALA A 25 28.18 7.12 7.33
C ALA A 25 29.23 6.01 7.27
N LEU A 26 28.92 4.89 6.59
CA LEU A 26 29.85 3.78 6.39
C LEU A 26 30.95 4.10 5.37
N SER A 27 30.61 4.88 4.33
CA SER A 27 31.52 5.17 3.21
C SER A 27 32.43 6.37 3.44
N THR A 28 32.23 7.14 4.52
CA THR A 28 33.00 8.36 4.80
C THR A 28 34.07 8.13 5.87
N ASP A 29 35.27 8.65 5.60
CA ASP A 29 36.38 8.72 6.57
C ASP A 29 36.33 9.96 7.46
N ASN A 30 35.51 10.97 7.12
CA ASN A 30 35.37 12.17 7.92
C ASN A 30 34.49 11.89 9.16
N GLU A 31 35.08 11.99 10.35
CA GLU A 31 34.37 11.68 11.61
C GLU A 31 33.17 12.59 11.87
N GLN A 32 33.27 13.88 11.54
CA GLN A 32 32.15 14.82 11.70
C GLN A 32 31.01 14.48 10.74
N ALA A 33 31.32 14.14 9.48
CA ALA A 33 30.32 13.72 8.50
C ALA A 33 29.68 12.39 8.90
N LYS A 34 30.46 11.44 9.44
CA LYS A 34 29.96 10.17 9.95
C LYS A 34 28.92 10.39 11.05
N GLN A 35 29.22 11.26 12.01
CA GLN A 35 28.27 11.60 13.08
C GLN A 35 27.00 12.26 12.52
N LEU A 36 27.17 13.23 11.62
CA LEU A 36 26.03 13.91 10.97
C LEU A 36 25.09 12.92 10.28
N TYR A 37 25.63 11.99 9.47
CA TYR A 37 24.82 11.00 8.78
C TYR A 37 24.15 10.00 9.72
N GLN A 38 24.84 9.58 10.79
CA GLN A 38 24.22 8.72 11.81
C GLN A 38 23.06 9.43 12.52
N ASP A 39 23.22 10.71 12.86
CA ASP A 39 22.15 11.48 13.49
C ASP A 39 20.99 11.73 12.54
N ALA A 40 21.26 12.01 11.26
CA ALA A 40 20.24 12.12 10.23
C ALA A 40 19.44 10.81 10.06
N ALA A 41 20.12 9.65 10.05
CA ALA A 41 19.47 8.35 10.00
C ALA A 41 18.55 8.11 11.21
N LYS A 42 19.01 8.40 12.43
CA LYS A 42 18.21 8.27 13.68
C LYS A 42 17.00 9.20 13.69
N GLN A 43 17.17 10.45 13.26
CA GLN A 43 16.06 11.40 13.16
C GLN A 43 15.02 10.91 12.14
N THR A 44 15.48 10.42 10.99
CA THR A 44 14.58 9.85 9.96
C THR A 44 13.84 8.63 10.49
N GLN A 45 14.52 7.75 11.24
CA GLN A 45 13.89 6.61 11.91
C GLN A 45 12.79 7.05 12.91
N SER A 46 13.05 8.10 13.69
CA SER A 46 12.06 8.65 14.63
C SER A 46 10.82 9.19 13.92
N VAL A 47 11.00 9.85 12.77
CA VAL A 47 9.89 10.32 11.93
C VAL A 47 9.10 9.13 11.37
N LEU A 48 9.78 8.10 10.85
CA LEU A 48 9.13 6.87 10.38
C LEU A 48 8.25 6.25 11.44
N GLN A 49 8.79 6.05 12.65
CA GLN A 49 8.03 5.47 13.77
C GLN A 49 6.83 6.32 14.20
N SER A 50 6.91 7.65 14.04
CA SER A 50 5.81 8.56 14.37
C SER A 50 4.69 8.54 13.32
N VAL A 51 5.03 8.26 12.05
CA VAL A 51 4.08 8.29 10.93
C VAL A 51 3.49 6.90 10.63
N GLU A 52 4.20 5.81 10.91
CA GLU A 52 3.71 4.44 10.69
C GLU A 52 2.32 4.14 11.30
N PRO A 53 1.98 4.56 12.54
CA PRO A 53 0.65 4.35 13.10
C PRO A 53 -0.47 5.03 12.29
N ARG A 54 -0.18 6.14 11.61
CA ARG A 54 -1.17 6.85 10.79
C ARG A 54 -1.61 6.02 9.60
N VAL A 55 -0.74 5.18 9.04
CA VAL A 55 -1.09 4.27 7.94
C VAL A 55 -2.20 3.31 8.39
N GLN A 56 -2.04 2.70 9.56
CA GLN A 56 -3.01 1.74 10.09
C GLN A 56 -4.37 2.39 10.35
N GLN A 57 -4.38 3.66 10.79
CA GLN A 57 -5.64 4.40 10.96
C GLN A 57 -6.32 4.65 9.61
N ILE A 58 -5.58 5.09 8.59
CA ILE A 58 -6.15 5.35 7.26
C ILE A 58 -6.68 4.05 6.64
N GLU A 59 -6.00 2.91 6.85
CA GLU A 59 -6.48 1.59 6.40
C GLU A 59 -7.83 1.19 7.02
N GLN A 60 -8.10 1.62 8.25
CA GLN A 60 -9.38 1.39 8.92
C GLN A 60 -10.46 2.39 8.48
N GLU A 61 -10.07 3.63 8.15
CA GLU A 61 -10.96 4.68 7.65
C GLU A 61 -11.40 4.42 6.19
N GLU A 62 -10.59 3.70 5.40
CA GLU A 62 -10.87 3.37 4.00
C GLU A 62 -11.20 1.88 3.79
N PRO A 63 -12.46 1.41 4.00
CA PRO A 63 -12.84 -0.01 3.84
C PRO A 63 -12.63 -0.56 2.41
N GLN A 64 -12.52 0.34 1.42
CA GLN A 64 -12.19 0.03 0.04
C GLN A 64 -10.72 -0.41 -0.18
N TYR A 65 -9.80 -0.07 0.74
CA TYR A 65 -8.37 -0.43 0.63
C TYR A 65 -8.05 -1.88 0.94
N ALA A 66 -8.90 -2.56 1.70
CA ALA A 66 -8.77 -4.00 1.90
C ALA A 66 -8.84 -4.77 0.56
N HIS A 67 -9.41 -4.18 -0.50
CA HIS A 67 -9.63 -4.84 -1.78
C HIS A 67 -8.66 -4.37 -2.89
N ASP A 68 -8.00 -3.23 -2.74
CA ASP A 68 -7.12 -2.63 -3.78
C ASP A 68 -5.68 -3.18 -3.77
N GLY A 69 -5.37 -4.17 -2.93
CA GLY A 69 -4.07 -4.84 -2.90
C GLY A 69 -3.79 -5.79 -4.08
N ASN A 70 -4.73 -5.96 -5.03
CA ASN A 70 -4.61 -6.95 -6.09
C ASN A 70 -5.11 -6.48 -7.48
N GLN A 71 -4.84 -5.22 -7.85
CA GLN A 71 -5.10 -4.73 -9.22
C GLN A 71 -3.94 -3.90 -9.79
N ALA A 72 -2.72 -4.43 -9.66
CA ALA A 72 -1.58 -3.99 -10.46
C ALA A 72 -1.19 -5.09 -11.47
N SER A 73 -2.13 -5.52 -12.30
CA SER A 73 -1.82 -6.16 -13.60
C SER A 73 -3.05 -6.15 -14.50
N GLN A 74 -3.24 -5.06 -15.24
CA GLN A 74 -3.90 -5.12 -16.55
C GLN A 74 -3.55 -3.88 -17.39
N GLY A 75 -2.29 -3.85 -17.81
CA GLY A 75 -1.90 -3.17 -19.03
C GLY A 75 -2.23 -4.08 -20.22
N SER A 76 -3.29 -3.72 -20.95
CA SER A 76 -3.46 -3.90 -22.40
C SER A 76 -2.81 -5.11 -23.08
N THR A 77 -3.59 -6.14 -23.41
CA THR A 77 -3.47 -6.82 -24.71
C THR A 77 -4.84 -7.38 -25.13
N GLN A 78 -5.47 -6.68 -26.05
CA GLN A 78 -6.60 -7.10 -26.87
C GLN A 78 -6.12 -8.20 -27.84
N VAL A 79 -6.69 -9.42 -27.80
CA VAL A 79 -6.95 -10.30 -28.97
C VAL A 79 -7.95 -11.42 -28.59
N SER A 80 -9.11 -11.38 -29.26
CA SER A 80 -9.85 -12.50 -29.86
C SER A 80 -10.37 -13.70 -29.02
N GLN A 81 -11.71 -13.71 -28.87
CA GLN A 81 -12.62 -14.82 -29.19
C GLN A 81 -12.34 -16.24 -28.61
N GLY A 82 -13.15 -16.63 -27.62
CA GLY A 82 -13.28 -18.00 -27.09
C GLY A 82 -13.67 -17.97 -25.62
N GLN A 83 -14.95 -17.87 -25.28
CA GLN A 83 -15.79 -19.01 -24.87
C GLN A 83 -15.24 -19.76 -23.64
N TYR A 84 -16.01 -19.72 -22.55
CA TYR A 84 -15.87 -20.48 -21.28
C TYR A 84 -14.85 -19.93 -20.26
N GLY A 85 -15.33 -19.21 -19.23
CA GLY A 85 -14.47 -18.92 -18.06
C GLY A 85 -14.99 -18.00 -16.96
N THR A 86 -16.12 -17.31 -17.09
CA THR A 86 -16.54 -16.28 -16.11
C THR A 86 -17.86 -16.55 -15.37
N GLU A 87 -18.51 -17.69 -15.61
CA GLU A 87 -19.85 -17.95 -15.05
C GLU A 87 -19.88 -18.56 -13.63
N PHE A 88 -18.72 -18.89 -13.04
CA PHE A 88 -18.65 -19.50 -11.70
C PHE A 88 -18.52 -18.51 -10.54
N ALA A 89 -17.98 -17.31 -10.76
CA ALA A 89 -17.79 -16.32 -9.68
C ALA A 89 -19.03 -15.45 -9.42
N SER A 90 -19.99 -15.42 -10.35
CA SER A 90 -21.18 -14.54 -10.27
C SER A 90 -22.43 -15.23 -9.72
N GLN A 91 -22.53 -16.57 -9.77
CA GLN A 91 -23.74 -17.27 -9.33
C GLN A 91 -23.94 -17.24 -7.80
N ASN A 92 -22.86 -17.29 -7.02
CA ASN A 92 -23.00 -17.33 -5.55
C ASN A 92 -23.48 -15.97 -4.99
N ASN A 93 -22.96 -14.86 -5.52
CA ASN A 93 -23.31 -13.54 -5.02
C ASN A 93 -24.69 -13.05 -5.49
N ALA A 94 -25.08 -13.36 -6.75
CA ALA A 94 -26.37 -12.93 -7.30
C ALA A 94 -27.58 -13.69 -6.69
N GLN A 95 -27.41 -14.98 -6.36
CA GLN A 95 -28.47 -15.76 -5.70
C GLN A 95 -28.71 -15.30 -4.25
N GLN A 96 -27.65 -14.95 -3.51
CA GLN A 96 -27.77 -14.50 -2.13
C GLN A 96 -28.42 -13.12 -2.00
N VAL A 97 -28.16 -12.21 -2.96
CA VAL A 97 -28.82 -10.89 -3.01
C VAL A 97 -30.32 -11.01 -3.30
N ARG A 98 -30.74 -11.96 -4.16
CA ARG A 98 -32.18 -12.20 -4.43
C ARG A 98 -32.92 -12.75 -3.20
N GLN A 99 -32.31 -13.65 -2.45
CA GLN A 99 -32.94 -14.26 -1.27
C GLN A 99 -33.11 -13.26 -0.12
N LYS A 100 -32.14 -12.35 0.06
CA LYS A 100 -32.19 -11.30 1.08
C LYS A 100 -33.24 -10.23 0.77
N ASN A 101 -33.44 -9.88 -0.49
CA ASN A 101 -34.46 -8.91 -0.90
C ASN A 101 -35.90 -9.48 -0.83
N GLN A 102 -36.08 -10.80 -0.93
CA GLN A 102 -37.42 -11.41 -0.76
C GLN A 102 -37.90 -11.43 0.70
N HIS A 103 -36.98 -11.48 1.68
CA HIS A 103 -37.34 -11.37 3.10
C HIS A 103 -37.62 -9.94 3.58
N ALA A 104 -37.31 -8.93 2.76
CA ALA A 104 -37.50 -7.52 3.10
C ALA A 104 -38.85 -6.95 2.61
N GLN A 105 -39.72 -7.76 1.98
CA GLN A 105 -41.02 -7.33 1.45
C GLN A 105 -42.21 -8.14 2.01
N SER A 106 -42.14 -8.58 3.26
CA SER A 106 -43.32 -9.05 4.02
C SER A 106 -43.48 -8.24 5.29
#